data_AF-A0A7X6A5K4-F1
#
_entry.id   AF-A0A7X6A5K4-F1
#
_cell.length_a   1.000
_cell.length_b   1.000
_cell.length_c   1.000
_cell.angle_alpha   90.00
_cell.angle_beta   90.00
_cell.angle_gamma   90.00
#
_symmetry.space_group_name_H-M   'P 1'
#
loop_
_entity.id
_entity.type
_entity.pdbx_description
1 polymer ?
#
loop_
_entity_poly.entity_id
_entity_poly.type
_entity_poly.pdbx_seq_one_letter_code
_entity_poly.pdbx_strand_id
1 'polypeptide(L)'
;MVGRMEEGKLNLQSVGSSPDWPRLIEQTNVVAGLDVALQNDPYLPTDSTAFYQAGVPAIHVFTGSHEDYHKPSDTADTLNYEGIEEVVNFAALLTRKVSRLEASLEYAKVERTRESGTDRDTVRAYTGTIPNYTEEVQGLLLSGVVGGGPADQAGLQKGDVIIKFGEREIANIYDYTFALDVAKIDEPLEVIYVRDGEKHTTTLTPTGRK
;
A
#
# COMPACT_ATOMS: atom_id res chain seq x y z
N MET A 1 7.54 4.89 -0.85
CA MET A 1 7.63 6.22 -1.49
C MET A 1 7.36 7.28 -0.44
N VAL A 2 8.14 8.35 -0.43
CA VAL A 2 7.98 9.49 0.48
C VAL A 2 7.97 10.73 -0.39
N GLY A 3 6.98 11.61 -0.21
CA GLY A 3 6.95 12.84 -0.99
C GLY A 3 5.74 13.73 -0.78
N ARG A 4 4.58 13.14 -0.51
CA ARG A 4 3.30 13.85 -0.46
C ARG A 4 2.53 13.50 0.81
N MET A 5 3.19 13.68 1.96
CA MET A 5 2.58 13.42 3.26
C MET A 5 1.38 14.35 3.48
N GLU A 6 0.26 13.76 3.89
CA GLU A 6 -0.96 14.46 4.24
C GLU A 6 -1.17 14.35 5.76
N GLU A 7 -1.57 15.46 6.40
CA GLU A 7 -1.98 15.51 7.82
C GLU A 7 -0.94 14.94 8.82
N GLY A 8 0.36 14.99 8.49
CA GLY A 8 1.42 14.46 9.34
C GLY A 8 1.43 12.92 9.45
N LYS A 9 0.65 12.22 8.61
CA LYS A 9 0.50 10.77 8.65
C LYS A 9 1.70 10.05 8.03
N LEU A 10 2.40 9.27 8.84
CA LEU A 10 3.52 8.44 8.43
C LEU A 10 3.20 6.95 8.60
N ASN A 11 3.22 6.20 7.51
CA ASN A 11 2.96 4.76 7.56
C ASN A 11 4.30 4.02 7.64
N LEU A 12 4.43 3.20 8.67
CA LEU A 12 5.57 2.32 8.88
C LEU A 12 5.10 0.88 8.69
N GLN A 13 5.55 0.27 7.60
CA GLN A 13 5.13 -1.06 7.19
C GLN A 13 6.25 -2.09 7.45
N SER A 14 5.92 -3.38 7.39
CA SER A 14 6.84 -4.48 7.73
C SER A 14 7.30 -4.46 9.21
N VAL A 15 6.50 -3.86 10.10
CA VAL A 15 6.79 -3.81 11.55
C VAL A 15 6.81 -5.20 12.16
N GLY A 16 6.04 -6.15 11.60
CA GLY A 16 6.05 -7.54 12.05
C GLY A 16 7.35 -8.29 11.78
N SER A 17 8.28 -7.72 11.00
CA SER A 17 9.59 -8.34 10.71
C SER A 17 10.52 -8.44 11.93
N SER A 18 10.22 -7.71 13.01
CA SER A 18 10.96 -7.78 14.27
C SER A 18 10.11 -7.32 15.46
N PRO A 19 10.17 -8.01 16.61
CA PRO A 19 9.51 -7.54 17.83
C PRO A 19 10.15 -6.27 18.41
N ASP A 20 11.33 -5.87 17.93
CA ASP A 20 12.04 -4.67 18.40
C ASP A 20 11.47 -3.36 17.83
N TRP A 21 10.80 -3.43 16.66
CA TRP A 21 10.35 -2.25 15.94
C TRP A 21 9.40 -1.35 16.74
N PRO A 22 8.33 -1.85 17.40
CA PRO A 22 7.37 -1.00 18.09
C PRO A 22 8.03 -0.06 19.11
N ARG A 23 8.95 -0.60 19.93
CA ARG A 23 9.67 0.19 20.94
C ARG A 23 10.58 1.24 20.31
N LEU A 24 11.31 0.89 19.25
CA LEU A 24 12.23 1.81 18.58
C LEU A 24 11.49 2.95 17.88
N ILE A 25 10.34 2.63 17.27
CA ILE A 25 9.46 3.59 16.61
C ILE A 25 8.87 4.55 17.65
N GLU A 26 8.28 4.03 18.73
CA GLU A 26 7.69 4.85 19.80
C GLU A 26 8.72 5.84 20.36
N GLN A 27 9.90 5.35 20.74
CA GLN A 27 10.98 6.19 21.26
C GLN A 27 11.52 7.23 20.27
N THR A 28 11.32 7.00 18.97
CA THR A 28 11.68 7.97 17.92
C THR A 28 10.56 8.99 17.75
N ASN A 29 9.31 8.52 17.73
CA ASN A 29 8.15 9.34 17.47
C ASN A 29 7.82 10.31 18.61
N VAL A 30 8.20 10.00 19.86
CA VAL A 30 8.13 10.94 20.99
C VAL A 30 8.83 12.28 20.68
N VAL A 31 9.88 12.24 19.85
CA VAL A 31 10.61 13.45 19.43
C VAL A 31 10.03 14.04 18.14
N ALA A 32 9.63 13.18 17.19
CA ALA A 32 9.18 13.62 15.87
C ALA A 32 7.73 14.16 15.85
N GLY A 33 6.85 13.65 16.72
CA GLY A 33 5.47 14.12 16.83
C GLY A 33 4.58 13.79 15.62
N LEU A 34 4.88 12.75 14.85
CA LEU A 34 4.12 12.35 13.66
C LEU A 34 2.92 11.47 14.03
N ASP A 35 1.89 11.48 13.19
CA ASP A 35 0.80 10.50 13.26
C ASP A 35 1.26 9.19 12.61
N VAL A 36 1.81 8.29 13.43
CA VAL A 36 2.43 7.06 12.95
C VAL A 36 1.42 5.92 12.91
N ALA A 37 1.16 5.41 11.72
CA ALA A 37 0.39 4.19 11.49
C ALA A 37 1.33 3.00 11.28
N LEU A 38 1.12 1.92 12.04
CA LEU A 38 1.93 0.71 11.97
C LEU A 38 1.22 -0.39 11.19
N GLN A 39 1.94 -1.06 10.30
CA GLN A 39 1.49 -2.26 9.62
C GLN A 39 2.46 -3.41 9.81
N ASN A 40 1.91 -4.59 10.10
CA ASN A 40 2.72 -5.75 10.44
C ASN A 40 3.18 -6.54 9.22
N ASP A 41 2.40 -6.57 8.13
CA ASP A 41 2.70 -7.38 6.95
C ASP A 41 4.06 -6.99 6.33
N PRO A 42 5.03 -7.91 6.27
CA PRO A 42 6.32 -7.68 5.62
C PRO A 42 6.33 -8.08 4.14
N TYR A 43 5.24 -8.65 3.60
CA TYR A 43 5.18 -9.21 2.25
C TYR A 43 4.74 -8.23 1.17
N LEU A 44 5.22 -7.00 1.27
CA LEU A 44 4.77 -5.87 0.47
C LEU A 44 5.35 -5.90 -0.96
N PRO A 45 4.71 -5.24 -1.94
CA PRO A 45 5.21 -5.10 -3.31
C PRO A 45 6.34 -4.04 -3.40
N THR A 46 7.37 -4.19 -2.57
CA THR A 46 8.52 -3.28 -2.44
C THR A 46 9.82 -4.09 -2.52
N ASP A 47 10.92 -3.42 -2.84
CA ASP A 47 12.26 -4.02 -2.87
C ASP A 47 12.74 -4.45 -1.48
N SER A 48 12.27 -3.79 -0.41
CA SER A 48 12.64 -4.13 0.96
C SER A 48 12.24 -5.56 1.37
N THR A 49 11.24 -6.14 0.69
CA THR A 49 10.76 -7.51 0.92
C THR A 49 11.85 -8.55 0.69
N ALA A 50 12.81 -8.29 -0.21
CA ALA A 50 13.93 -9.21 -0.45
C ALA A 50 14.83 -9.36 0.78
N PHE A 51 15.04 -8.29 1.56
CA PHE A 51 15.83 -8.35 2.79
C PHE A 51 15.11 -9.18 3.86
N TYR A 52 13.81 -8.96 4.03
CA TYR A 52 13.00 -9.75 4.96
C TYR A 52 13.03 -11.24 4.60
N GLN A 53 12.89 -11.59 3.32
CA GLN A 53 12.99 -12.98 2.85
C GLN A 53 14.38 -13.60 3.10
N ALA A 54 15.43 -12.78 3.19
CA ALA A 54 16.77 -13.20 3.54
C ALA A 54 17.04 -13.27 5.07
N GLY A 55 16.01 -13.09 5.91
CA GLY A 55 16.15 -13.14 7.37
C GLY A 55 16.61 -11.83 8.01
N VAL A 56 16.53 -10.71 7.28
CA VAL A 56 16.93 -9.39 7.77
C VAL A 56 15.68 -8.56 8.10
N PRO A 57 15.47 -8.16 9.37
CA PRO A 57 14.41 -7.22 9.73
C PRO A 57 14.41 -5.96 8.87
N ALA A 58 13.24 -5.56 8.40
CA ALA A 58 13.09 -4.42 7.50
C ALA A 58 11.86 -3.60 7.88
N ILE A 59 11.97 -2.28 7.75
CA ILE A 59 10.87 -1.35 7.92
C ILE A 59 10.77 -0.50 6.64
N HIS A 60 9.55 -0.25 6.18
CA HIS A 60 9.30 0.59 5.00
C HIS A 60 8.55 1.84 5.42
N VAL A 61 9.07 3.00 5.00
CA VAL A 61 8.51 4.32 5.30
C VAL A 61 7.68 4.80 4.11
N PHE A 62 6.39 5.07 4.33
CA PHE A 62 5.44 5.37 3.27
C PHE A 62 4.46 6.49 3.65
N THR A 63 4.28 7.47 2.75
CA THR A 63 3.38 8.61 2.98
C THR A 63 1.98 8.42 2.37
N GLY A 64 1.65 7.23 1.88
CA GLY A 64 0.35 6.94 1.25
C GLY A 64 0.36 7.04 -0.27
N SER A 65 -0.69 6.50 -0.88
CA SER A 65 -0.96 6.61 -2.32
C SER A 65 -1.74 7.88 -2.62
N HIS A 66 -1.58 8.41 -3.83
CA HIS A 66 -2.30 9.55 -4.35
C HIS A 66 -2.54 9.39 -5.85
N GLU A 67 -3.22 10.35 -6.47
CA GLU A 67 -3.57 10.28 -7.90
C GLU A 67 -2.36 10.19 -8.82
N ASP A 68 -1.27 10.90 -8.48
CA ASP A 68 -0.03 10.89 -9.24
C ASP A 68 0.91 9.70 -8.92
N TYR A 69 0.53 8.81 -7.99
CA TYR A 69 1.42 7.73 -7.54
C TYR A 69 1.85 6.81 -8.69
N HIS A 70 3.16 6.61 -8.85
CA HIS A 70 3.78 5.90 -9.97
C HIS A 70 3.52 6.50 -11.36
N LYS A 71 3.23 7.80 -11.45
CA LYS A 71 3.03 8.51 -12.73
C LYS A 71 4.14 9.55 -12.97
N PRO A 72 4.46 9.86 -14.24
CA PRO A 72 5.37 10.97 -14.56
C PRO A 72 4.86 12.35 -14.14
N SER A 73 3.58 12.48 -13.80
CA SER A 73 2.98 13.69 -13.26
C SER A 73 3.34 13.95 -11.79
N ASP A 74 3.95 12.99 -11.10
CA ASP A 74 4.47 13.19 -9.74
C ASP A 74 5.79 13.96 -9.80
N THR A 75 5.68 15.28 -9.96
CA THR A 75 6.81 16.19 -10.20
C THR A 75 7.18 16.96 -8.94
N ALA A 76 8.37 17.58 -8.95
CA ALA A 76 8.94 18.27 -7.80
C ALA A 76 8.01 19.34 -7.18
N ASP A 77 7.25 20.05 -8.01
CA ASP A 77 6.27 21.06 -7.60
C ASP A 77 5.06 20.50 -6.84
N THR A 78 4.84 19.18 -6.90
CA THR A 78 3.74 18.50 -6.21
C THR A 78 4.13 17.93 -4.85
N LEU A 79 5.42 18.01 -4.48
CA LEU A 79 5.96 17.46 -3.25
C LEU A 79 5.66 18.33 -2.02
N ASN A 80 5.34 17.68 -0.91
CA ASN A 80 5.31 18.30 0.40
C ASN A 80 6.72 18.28 1.02
N TYR A 81 7.50 19.33 0.77
CA TYR A 81 8.89 19.43 1.26
C TYR A 81 9.01 19.52 2.78
N GLU A 82 8.08 20.21 3.45
CA GLU A 82 8.05 20.26 4.92
C GLU A 82 7.84 18.86 5.50
N GLY A 83 6.87 18.12 4.95
CA GLY A 83 6.63 16.73 5.35
C GLY A 83 7.81 15.80 5.04
N ILE A 84 8.50 16.00 3.91
CA ILE A 84 9.75 15.26 3.61
C ILE A 84 10.81 15.53 4.69
N GLU A 85 10.99 16.77 5.12
CA GLU A 85 11.95 17.11 6.18
C GLU A 85 11.61 16.39 7.50
N GLU A 86 10.34 16.38 7.89
CA GLU A 86 9.88 15.66 9.09
C GLU A 86 10.15 14.15 8.99
N VAL A 87 9.84 13.54 7.84
CA VAL A 87 10.11 12.11 7.59
C VAL A 87 11.61 11.80 7.60
N VAL A 88 12.44 12.66 7.00
CA VAL A 88 13.90 12.51 7.00
C VAL A 88 14.45 12.60 8.42
N ASN A 89 13.96 13.55 9.22
CA ASN A 89 14.35 13.67 10.63
C ASN A 89 13.96 12.43 11.44
N PHE A 90 12.73 11.92 11.27
CA PHE A 90 12.30 10.67 11.90
C PHE A 90 13.20 9.50 11.50
N ALA A 91 13.44 9.32 10.19
CA ALA A 91 14.26 8.23 9.66
C ALA A 91 15.70 8.31 10.17
N ALA A 92 16.32 9.49 10.18
CA ALA A 92 17.67 9.70 10.68
C ALA A 92 17.79 9.34 12.17
N LEU A 93 16.80 9.72 12.99
CA LEU A 93 16.76 9.37 14.41
C LEU A 93 16.59 7.86 14.63
N LEU A 94 15.68 7.22 13.89
CA LEU A 94 15.47 5.78 13.95
C LEU A 94 16.73 5.00 13.54
N THR A 95 17.33 5.35 12.39
CA THR A 95 18.58 4.75 11.92
C THR A 95 19.70 4.91 12.94
N ARG A 96 19.84 6.10 13.55
CA ARG A 96 20.84 6.34 14.59
C ARG A 96 20.60 5.46 15.81
N LYS A 97 19.36 5.26 16.25
CA LYS A 97 19.03 4.34 17.36
C LYS A 97 19.40 2.90 17.02
N VAL A 98 18.99 2.41 15.84
CA VAL A 98 19.30 1.05 15.37
C VAL A 98 20.81 0.84 15.30
N SER A 99 21.57 1.80 14.76
CA SER A 99 23.04 1.70 14.63
C SER A 99 23.80 1.64 15.97
N ARG A 100 23.13 1.95 17.08
CA ARG A 100 23.71 2.01 18.43
C ARG A 100 23.25 0.86 19.33
N LEU A 101 22.42 -0.05 18.81
CA LEU A 101 22.03 -1.22 19.57
C LEU A 101 23.25 -2.12 19.82
N GLU A 102 23.33 -2.69 21.01
CA GLU A 102 24.38 -3.65 21.36
C GLU A 102 24.20 -4.98 20.63
N ALA A 103 22.95 -5.33 20.31
CA ALA A 103 22.58 -6.51 19.55
C ALA A 103 21.82 -6.12 18.28
N SER A 104 21.93 -6.94 17.24
CA SER A 104 21.09 -6.82 16.04
C SER A 104 19.62 -7.02 16.37
N LEU A 105 18.74 -6.40 15.58
CA LEU A 105 17.30 -6.61 15.68
C LEU A 105 16.96 -8.10 15.52
N GLU A 106 16.04 -8.59 16.35
CA GLU A 106 15.55 -9.97 16.25
C GLU A 106 14.68 -10.13 15.00
N TYR A 107 14.90 -11.19 14.22
CA TYR A 107 14.04 -11.52 13.09
C TYR A 107 12.80 -12.28 13.56
N ALA A 108 11.62 -11.76 13.23
CA ALA A 108 10.34 -12.44 13.41
C ALA A 108 9.78 -12.89 12.06
N LYS A 109 9.47 -14.19 11.97
CA LYS A 109 8.76 -14.75 10.81
C LYS A 109 7.26 -14.54 10.98
N VAL A 110 6.67 -13.75 10.08
CA VAL A 110 5.22 -13.56 9.94
C VAL A 110 4.66 -14.67 9.05
N GLU A 111 3.60 -15.35 9.50
CA GLU A 111 2.91 -16.37 8.70
C GLU A 111 2.19 -15.76 7.49
N ARG A 112 2.31 -16.39 6.32
CA ARG A 112 1.52 -16.04 5.14
C ARG A 112 0.20 -16.81 5.15
N THR A 113 -0.92 -16.11 5.25
CA THR A 113 -2.20 -16.64 4.76
C THR A 113 -2.11 -16.71 3.22
N ARG A 114 -2.02 -17.94 2.68
CA ARG A 114 -1.89 -18.29 1.23
C ARG A 114 -3.05 -17.70 0.41
N GLU A 115 -2.91 -17.34 -0.88
CA GLU A 115 -2.30 -18.09 -1.99
C GLU A 115 -1.36 -17.26 -2.87
N SER A 116 -0.24 -17.86 -3.26
CA SER A 116 0.69 -17.31 -4.25
C SER A 116 0.44 -18.01 -5.59
N GLY A 117 -0.27 -17.36 -6.50
CA GLY A 117 -0.36 -17.75 -7.91
C GLY A 117 0.90 -17.36 -8.67
N THR A 118 1.39 -18.28 -9.49
CA THR A 118 2.63 -18.28 -10.29
C THR A 118 2.56 -17.44 -11.57
N ASP A 119 3.76 -17.05 -12.04
CA ASP A 119 4.16 -16.52 -13.36
C ASP A 119 3.66 -15.14 -13.81
N ARG A 120 4.63 -14.22 -14.00
CA ARG A 120 4.45 -12.75 -14.08
C ARG A 120 4.70 -12.18 -15.49
N ASP A 121 4.06 -12.71 -16.52
CA ASP A 121 4.33 -12.29 -17.92
C ASP A 121 3.15 -11.70 -18.70
N THR A 122 2.01 -11.39 -18.06
CA THR A 122 0.86 -10.78 -18.77
C THR A 122 0.75 -9.27 -18.56
N VAL A 123 0.42 -8.59 -19.67
CA VAL A 123 0.02 -7.19 -19.69
C VAL A 123 -1.10 -6.97 -18.68
N ARG A 124 -0.82 -6.19 -17.64
CA ARG A 124 -1.79 -5.91 -16.58
C ARG A 124 -2.92 -5.05 -17.14
N ALA A 125 -4.15 -5.53 -16.99
CA ALA A 125 -5.34 -4.73 -17.19
C ALA A 125 -5.27 -3.47 -16.31
N TYR A 126 -5.65 -2.32 -16.88
CA TYR A 126 -5.74 -1.04 -16.20
C TYR A 126 -7.19 -0.77 -15.82
N THR A 127 -7.43 -0.56 -14.53
CA THR A 127 -8.76 -0.26 -13.99
C THR A 127 -8.90 1.18 -13.55
N GLY A 128 -7.81 1.94 -13.42
CA GLY A 128 -7.84 3.30 -12.88
C GLY A 128 -8.18 3.38 -11.38
N THR A 129 -8.13 2.27 -10.64
CA THR A 129 -8.22 2.30 -9.18
C THR A 129 -6.91 2.80 -8.57
N ILE A 130 -6.99 3.49 -7.43
CA ILE A 130 -5.84 3.87 -6.61
C ILE A 130 -5.94 3.13 -5.28
N PRO A 131 -5.27 1.97 -5.13
CA PRO A 131 -5.25 1.21 -3.89
C PRO A 131 -4.74 2.01 -2.68
N ASN A 132 -5.40 1.84 -1.54
CA ASN A 132 -4.87 2.20 -0.23
C ASN A 132 -3.99 1.04 0.29
N TYR A 133 -2.69 1.29 0.42
CA TYR A 133 -1.74 0.32 1.00
C TYR A 133 -1.53 0.54 2.50
N THR A 134 -2.19 1.52 3.10
CA THR A 134 -1.93 2.02 4.47
C THR A 134 -2.95 1.53 5.51
N GLU A 135 -4.08 1.01 5.08
CA GLU A 135 -5.12 0.49 5.98
C GLU A 135 -5.37 -0.99 5.72
N GLU A 136 -5.38 -1.78 6.79
CA GLU A 136 -5.71 -3.20 6.75
C GLU A 136 -7.24 -3.36 6.87
N VAL A 137 -7.91 -3.63 5.75
CA VAL A 137 -9.35 -3.90 5.68
C VAL A 137 -9.63 -5.22 4.97
N GLN A 138 -10.79 -5.82 5.23
CA GLN A 138 -11.25 -6.97 4.44
C GLN A 138 -11.74 -6.49 3.07
N GLY A 139 -10.87 -6.62 2.07
CA GLY A 139 -11.09 -6.14 0.70
C GLY A 139 -9.97 -5.24 0.22
N LEU A 140 -10.26 -4.45 -0.82
CA LEU A 140 -9.39 -3.43 -1.34
C LEU A 140 -10.01 -2.05 -1.11
N LEU A 141 -9.51 -1.32 -0.11
CA LEU A 141 -9.86 0.09 0.08
C LEU A 141 -9.24 0.97 -1.01
N LEU A 142 -10.03 1.86 -1.59
CA LEU A 142 -9.57 2.84 -2.57
C LEU A 142 -9.17 4.16 -1.88
N SER A 143 -7.93 4.58 -2.09
CA SER A 143 -7.49 5.96 -1.80
C SER A 143 -8.06 6.97 -2.80
N GLY A 144 -8.55 6.48 -3.94
CA GLY A 144 -9.18 7.25 -4.99
C GLY A 144 -9.33 6.46 -6.28
N VAL A 145 -9.74 7.16 -7.32
CA VAL A 145 -9.78 6.69 -8.70
C VAL A 145 -9.14 7.74 -9.60
N VAL A 146 -8.58 7.32 -10.73
CA VAL A 146 -8.06 8.24 -11.74
C VAL A 146 -9.23 8.83 -12.52
N GLY A 147 -9.33 10.17 -12.54
CA GLY A 147 -10.39 10.87 -13.25
C GLY A 147 -10.46 10.48 -14.74
N GLY A 148 -11.66 10.16 -15.22
CA GLY A 148 -11.92 9.66 -16.57
C GLY A 148 -11.46 8.23 -16.84
N GLY A 149 -10.86 7.54 -15.87
CA GLY A 149 -10.44 6.14 -15.98
C GLY A 149 -11.59 5.14 -15.79
N PRO A 150 -11.37 3.83 -15.99
CA PRO A 150 -12.44 2.83 -15.93
C PRO A 150 -13.19 2.76 -14.59
N ALA A 151 -12.49 2.90 -13.47
CA ALA A 151 -13.10 2.90 -12.14
C ALA A 151 -13.99 4.13 -11.92
N ASP A 152 -13.55 5.31 -12.36
CA ASP A 152 -14.34 6.54 -12.31
C ASP A 152 -15.58 6.45 -13.21
N GLN A 153 -15.43 5.91 -14.42
CA GLN A 153 -16.56 5.64 -15.34
C GLN A 153 -17.56 4.62 -14.76
N ALA A 154 -17.07 3.68 -13.94
CA ALA A 154 -17.90 2.72 -13.20
C ALA A 154 -18.53 3.31 -11.92
N GLY A 155 -18.28 4.58 -11.60
CA GLY A 155 -18.81 5.28 -10.44
C GLY A 155 -18.15 4.91 -9.10
N LEU A 156 -16.98 4.28 -9.13
CA LEU A 156 -16.18 4.02 -7.94
C LEU A 156 -15.51 5.31 -7.47
N GLN A 157 -15.26 5.43 -6.17
CA GLN A 157 -14.69 6.63 -5.57
C GLN A 157 -13.75 6.32 -4.40
N LYS A 158 -13.08 7.36 -3.89
CA LYS A 158 -12.30 7.29 -2.63
C LYS A 158 -13.18 6.80 -1.49
N GLY A 159 -12.68 5.84 -0.71
CA GLY A 159 -13.41 5.25 0.42
C GLY A 159 -14.19 3.98 0.10
N ASP A 160 -14.36 3.63 -1.18
CA ASP A 160 -14.96 2.34 -1.54
C ASP A 160 -14.03 1.18 -1.16
N VAL A 161 -14.62 0.10 -0.64
CA VAL A 161 -13.92 -1.16 -0.39
C VAL A 161 -14.40 -2.21 -1.39
N ILE A 162 -13.55 -2.55 -2.37
CA ILE A 162 -13.86 -3.62 -3.32
C ILE A 162 -13.73 -4.97 -2.61
N ILE A 163 -14.80 -5.76 -2.62
CA ILE A 163 -14.86 -7.08 -2.00
C ILE A 163 -14.99 -8.21 -3.04
N LYS A 164 -15.33 -7.89 -4.30
CA LYS A 164 -15.34 -8.85 -5.40
C LYS A 164 -14.97 -8.16 -6.71
N PHE A 165 -14.18 -8.83 -7.53
CA PHE A 165 -13.75 -8.36 -8.85
C PHE A 165 -13.85 -9.50 -9.87
N GLY A 166 -14.82 -9.40 -10.77
CA GLY A 166 -15.20 -10.48 -11.67
C GLY A 166 -15.67 -11.71 -10.87
N GLU A 167 -15.03 -12.85 -11.10
CA GLU A 167 -15.34 -14.10 -10.39
C GLU A 167 -14.58 -14.26 -9.07
N ARG A 168 -13.66 -13.34 -8.73
CA ARG A 168 -12.80 -13.47 -7.55
C ARG A 168 -13.30 -12.64 -6.38
N GLU A 169 -13.37 -13.27 -5.21
CA GLU A 169 -13.47 -12.59 -3.92
C GLU A 169 -12.15 -11.86 -3.63
N ILE A 170 -12.25 -10.65 -3.11
CA ILE A 170 -11.12 -9.80 -2.76
C ILE A 170 -11.11 -9.68 -1.24
N ALA A 171 -10.19 -10.35 -0.57
CA ALA A 171 -9.99 -10.21 0.87
C ALA A 171 -8.85 -9.24 1.20
N ASN A 172 -7.91 -9.05 0.27
CA ASN A 172 -6.80 -8.11 0.40
C ASN A 172 -6.31 -7.62 -0.97
N ILE A 173 -5.29 -6.75 -0.95
CA ILE A 173 -4.71 -6.17 -2.16
C ILE A 173 -4.06 -7.18 -3.10
N TYR A 174 -3.53 -8.28 -2.58
CA TYR A 174 -2.90 -9.32 -3.40
C TYR A 174 -3.95 -10.07 -4.21
N ASP A 175 -5.09 -10.39 -3.62
CA ASP A 175 -6.23 -10.99 -4.33
C ASP A 175 -6.66 -10.11 -5.51
N TYR A 176 -6.69 -8.79 -5.30
CA TYR A 176 -6.99 -7.85 -6.37
C TYR A 176 -5.93 -7.86 -7.46
N THR A 177 -4.64 -7.88 -7.11
CA THR A 177 -3.59 -7.99 -8.14
C THR A 177 -3.70 -9.26 -8.97
N PHE A 178 -4.04 -10.40 -8.35
CA PHE A 178 -4.30 -11.64 -9.09
C PHE A 178 -5.56 -11.55 -9.95
N ALA A 179 -6.61 -10.87 -9.47
CA ALA A 179 -7.82 -10.65 -10.23
C ALA A 179 -7.57 -9.78 -11.47
N LEU A 180 -6.69 -8.77 -11.36
CA LEU A 180 -6.25 -7.96 -12.49
C LEU A 180 -5.44 -8.75 -13.52
N ASP A 181 -4.57 -9.66 -13.09
CA ASP A 181 -3.71 -10.44 -13.99
C ASP A 181 -4.51 -11.38 -14.90
N VAL A 182 -5.69 -11.83 -14.46
CA VAL A 182 -6.61 -12.65 -15.26
C VAL A 182 -7.75 -11.86 -15.89
N ALA A 183 -7.88 -10.58 -15.57
CA ALA A 183 -8.91 -9.73 -16.14
C ALA A 183 -8.61 -9.46 -17.62
N LYS A 184 -9.64 -9.61 -18.46
CA LYS A 184 -9.49 -9.36 -19.88
C LYS A 184 -9.70 -7.89 -20.18
N ILE A 185 -8.82 -7.36 -21.03
CA ILE A 185 -8.90 -5.99 -21.52
C ILE A 185 -10.14 -5.84 -22.42
N ASP A 186 -10.82 -4.70 -22.27
CA ASP A 186 -12.02 -4.29 -23.01
C ASP A 186 -13.24 -5.21 -22.84
N GLU A 187 -13.19 -6.16 -21.90
CA GLU A 187 -14.34 -6.97 -21.48
C GLU A 187 -14.91 -6.45 -20.15
N PRO A 188 -16.22 -6.13 -20.05
CA PRO A 188 -16.83 -5.68 -18.81
C PRO A 188 -16.87 -6.81 -17.79
N LEU A 189 -16.63 -6.47 -16.52
CA LEU A 189 -16.75 -7.38 -15.38
C LEU A 189 -17.55 -6.73 -14.24
N GLU A 190 -18.17 -7.58 -13.43
CA GLU A 190 -18.87 -7.16 -12.22
C GLU A 190 -17.87 -6.80 -11.12
N VAL A 191 -18.11 -5.69 -10.43
CA VAL A 191 -17.39 -5.31 -9.21
C VAL A 191 -18.41 -5.15 -8.09
N ILE A 192 -18.19 -5.83 -6.97
CA ILE A 192 -18.96 -5.62 -5.74
C ILE A 192 -18.08 -4.86 -4.76
N TYR A 193 -18.62 -3.77 -4.23
CA TYR A 193 -17.93 -2.89 -3.29
C TYR A 193 -18.83 -2.50 -2.13
N VAL A 194 -18.20 -2.05 -1.04
CA VAL A 194 -18.87 -1.49 0.13
C VAL A 194 -18.63 0.01 0.16
N ARG A 195 -19.70 0.80 0.32
CA ARG A 195 -19.67 2.24 0.52
C ARG A 195 -20.62 2.58 1.66
N ASP A 196 -20.15 3.34 2.64
CA ASP A 196 -20.93 3.71 3.83
C ASP A 196 -21.59 2.53 4.57
N GLY A 197 -20.95 1.35 4.51
CA GLY A 197 -21.42 0.10 5.11
C GLY A 197 -22.43 -0.69 4.27
N GLU A 198 -22.85 -0.17 3.13
CA GLU A 198 -23.79 -0.84 2.22
C GLU A 198 -23.06 -1.51 1.04
N LYS A 199 -23.57 -2.66 0.60
CA LYS A 199 -23.03 -3.37 -0.57
C LYS A 199 -23.64 -2.81 -1.85
N HIS A 200 -22.79 -2.51 -2.82
CA HIS A 200 -23.16 -2.03 -4.14
C HIS A 200 -22.52 -2.91 -5.22
N THR A 201 -23.13 -2.91 -6.40
CA THR A 201 -22.63 -3.60 -7.58
C THR A 201 -22.48 -2.60 -8.72
N THR A 202 -21.37 -2.66 -9.44
CA THR A 202 -21.16 -1.89 -10.68
C THR A 202 -20.52 -2.77 -11.76
N THR A 203 -20.51 -2.27 -12.99
CA THR A 203 -19.80 -2.87 -14.12
C THR A 203 -18.59 -2.02 -14.45
N LEU A 204 -17.41 -2.63 -14.46
CA LEU A 204 -16.15 -1.99 -14.80
C LEU A 204 -15.56 -2.66 -16.05
N THR A 205 -15.07 -1.88 -17.00
CA THR A 205 -14.40 -2.40 -18.20
C THR A 205 -12.91 -2.05 -18.14
N PRO A 206 -12.01 -2.98 -17.79
CA PRO A 206 -10.58 -2.71 -17.74
C PRO A 206 -10.04 -2.39 -19.14
N THR A 207 -9.04 -1.52 -19.24
CA THR A 207 -8.38 -1.20 -20.53
C THR A 207 -6.94 -1.69 -20.54
N GLY A 208 -6.25 -1.66 -21.69
CA GLY A 208 -4.80 -1.86 -21.72
C GLY A 208 -4.05 -0.73 -21.01
N ARG A 209 -2.97 -1.06 -20.31
CA ARG A 209 -2.04 -0.07 -19.75
C ARG A 209 -1.33 0.64 -20.91
N LYS A 210 -1.64 1.92 -21.12
CA LYS A 210 -0.99 2.77 -22.14
C LYS A 210 0.37 3.26 -21.67
#